data_AF-A0A6P0TJE5-F1
#
_entry.id   AF-A0A6P0TJE5-F1
#
_cell.length_a   1.000
_cell.length_b   1.000
_cell.length_c   1.000
_cell.angle_alpha   90.00
_cell.angle_beta   90.00
_cell.angle_gamma   90.00
#
_symmetry.space_group_name_H-M   'P 1'
#
loop_
_entity.id
_entity.type
_entity.pdbx_description
1 polymer ?
#
loop_
_entity_poly.entity_id
_entity_poly.type
_entity_poly.pdbx_seq_one_letter_code
_entity_poly.pdbx_strand_id
1 'polypeptide(L)'
;MFTANRVYSQRLATVADARTIVPLWQAFAQQRTQVDPSMQLKPGYDFEQYISYQLQRPFSFFFLLEVELDETSDLKEIVGCFAIYFYDEAPPPELEGIDDFMESPFQPRRVGAVLGLYIDEKHRQPHTIKLLVDGAIAKAEELKVTDVDVLVSAEQTGVQKLLERHGFTKSAVQYSRHYQIADTENLPSLHPDVLSSGVEPEMETVAASIPLRNIENYELVKNPNGEVIFLQPITNAAGELLCSSSGLPIYPNPLHDLETNAYVFDQDGKLVTCPVLQDCDGVVEYAGIPQFCPPLYQRSDKNLVLKQDKNGTYLFAEADVDESGKVKRSPDGKPIFKQ
;
A
#
# COMPACT_ATOMS: atom_id res chain seq x y z
N MET A 1 31.06 18.51 -34.39
CA MET A 1 30.91 17.16 -33.81
C MET A 1 29.49 16.72 -34.10
N PHE A 2 29.32 15.68 -34.91
CA PHE A 2 28.00 15.12 -35.22
C PHE A 2 27.53 14.33 -33.99
N THR A 3 26.58 14.87 -33.24
CA THR A 3 25.81 14.06 -32.28
C THR A 3 24.92 13.14 -33.09
N ALA A 4 25.14 11.83 -32.99
CA ALA A 4 24.15 10.84 -33.43
C ALA A 4 22.78 11.25 -32.83
N ASN A 5 21.74 11.24 -33.65
CA ASN A 5 20.39 11.58 -33.22
C ASN A 5 19.90 10.46 -32.30
N ARG A 6 20.15 10.59 -31.00
CA ARG A 6 19.70 9.62 -30.00
C ARG A 6 18.17 9.64 -29.96
N VAL A 7 17.56 8.47 -30.09
CA VAL A 7 16.12 8.30 -29.95
C VAL A 7 15.80 8.13 -28.47
N TYR A 8 14.88 8.96 -27.98
CA TYR A 8 14.40 8.93 -26.60
C TYR A 8 12.95 8.49 -26.57
N SER A 9 12.60 7.67 -25.58
CA SER A 9 11.22 7.25 -25.33
C SER A 9 10.89 7.34 -23.85
N GLN A 10 9.60 7.32 -23.53
CA GLN A 10 9.11 7.35 -22.15
C GLN A 10 8.16 6.17 -21.93
N ARG A 11 8.24 5.59 -20.73
CA ARG A 11 7.26 4.60 -20.25
C ARG A 11 7.05 4.73 -18.74
N LEU A 12 6.04 4.03 -18.22
CA LEU A 12 5.89 3.87 -16.79
C LEU A 12 6.90 2.83 -16.27
N ALA A 13 7.40 3.06 -15.06
CA ALA A 13 8.21 2.12 -14.32
C ALA A 13 7.36 0.95 -13.81
N THR A 14 8.03 -0.18 -13.63
CA THR A 14 7.55 -1.37 -12.93
C THR A 14 8.44 -1.62 -11.71
N VAL A 15 8.01 -2.48 -10.79
CA VAL A 15 8.83 -2.86 -9.62
C VAL A 15 10.20 -3.43 -10.04
N ALA A 16 10.30 -4.07 -11.21
CA ALA A 16 11.56 -4.60 -11.72
C ALA A 16 12.60 -3.50 -12.06
N ASP A 17 12.15 -2.26 -12.29
CA ASP A 17 13.02 -1.13 -12.61
C ASP A 17 13.68 -0.52 -11.36
N ALA A 18 13.28 -0.93 -10.14
CA ALA A 18 13.71 -0.30 -8.90
C ALA A 18 15.23 -0.14 -8.81
N ARG A 19 15.99 -1.21 -9.07
CA ARG A 19 17.45 -1.19 -9.03
C ARG A 19 18.10 -0.23 -10.03
N THR A 20 17.49 -0.06 -11.20
CA THR A 20 17.99 0.85 -12.23
C THR A 20 17.65 2.31 -11.90
N ILE A 21 16.55 2.56 -11.17
CA ILE A 21 16.15 3.89 -10.72
C ILE A 21 16.97 4.38 -9.53
N VAL A 22 17.39 3.49 -8.62
CA VAL A 22 18.18 3.80 -7.42
C VAL A 22 19.31 4.80 -7.68
N PRO A 23 20.25 4.58 -8.64
CA PRO A 23 21.35 5.52 -8.87
C PRO A 23 20.87 6.91 -9.31
N LEU A 24 19.79 7.00 -10.10
CA LEU A 24 19.20 8.29 -10.50
C LEU A 24 18.62 9.03 -9.29
N TRP A 25 17.91 8.31 -8.42
CA TRP A 25 17.29 8.89 -7.22
C TRP A 25 18.32 9.29 -6.15
N GLN A 26 19.40 8.52 -6.02
CA GLN A 26 20.53 8.87 -5.19
C GLN A 26 21.20 10.16 -5.67
N ALA A 27 21.45 10.27 -6.98
CA ALA A 27 22.03 11.48 -7.57
C ALA A 27 21.12 12.70 -7.40
N PHE A 28 19.80 12.52 -7.58
CA PHE A 28 18.81 13.54 -7.25
C PHE A 28 18.93 14.04 -5.80
N ALA A 29 18.94 13.11 -4.84
CA ALA A 29 18.96 13.46 -3.44
C ALA A 29 20.29 14.14 -3.04
N GLN A 30 21.41 13.70 -3.59
CA GLN A 30 22.72 14.34 -3.42
C GLN A 30 22.76 15.77 -4.00
N GLN A 31 22.18 15.99 -5.18
CA GLN A 31 22.08 17.35 -5.72
C GLN A 31 21.19 18.22 -4.82
N ARG A 32 20.12 17.65 -4.25
CA ARG A 32 19.24 18.37 -3.33
C ARG A 32 19.97 18.82 -2.06
N THR A 33 20.83 17.99 -1.47
CA THR A 33 21.60 18.36 -0.26
C THR A 33 22.60 19.51 -0.50
N GLN A 34 23.07 19.68 -1.74
CA GLN A 34 23.96 20.79 -2.11
C GLN A 34 23.21 22.11 -2.23
N VAL A 35 21.95 22.03 -2.65
CA VAL A 35 21.06 23.19 -2.85
C VAL A 35 20.44 23.66 -1.54
N ASP A 36 19.99 22.72 -0.71
CA ASP A 36 19.44 22.99 0.61
C ASP A 36 20.28 22.28 1.68
N PRO A 37 21.24 22.98 2.31
CA PRO A 37 22.12 22.39 3.32
C PRO A 37 21.40 21.89 4.57
N SER A 38 20.14 22.28 4.78
CA SER A 38 19.31 21.76 5.87
C SER A 38 18.77 20.36 5.59
N MET A 39 18.72 19.96 4.31
CA MET A 39 18.34 18.61 3.89
C MET A 39 19.59 17.73 3.80
N GLN A 40 19.86 16.96 4.86
CA GLN A 40 20.96 16.01 4.89
C GLN A 40 20.48 14.59 4.63
N LEU A 41 21.28 13.80 3.90
CA LEU A 41 21.00 12.39 3.69
C LEU A 41 21.27 11.59 4.97
N LYS A 42 20.31 10.74 5.35
CA LYS A 42 20.49 9.80 6.45
C LYS A 42 21.62 8.81 6.12
N PRO A 43 22.59 8.58 7.01
CA PRO A 43 23.59 7.54 6.83
C PRO A 43 22.94 6.17 6.64
N GLY A 44 23.37 5.42 5.62
CA GLY A 44 22.87 4.08 5.33
C GLY A 44 21.41 4.02 4.85
N TYR A 45 20.87 5.12 4.30
CA TYR A 45 19.51 5.13 3.75
C TYR A 45 19.33 4.09 2.64
N ASP A 46 18.31 3.23 2.77
CA ASP A 46 17.99 2.19 1.81
C ASP A 46 17.11 2.74 0.68
N PHE A 47 17.76 3.19 -0.40
CA PHE A 47 17.09 3.69 -1.58
C PHE A 47 16.34 2.60 -2.35
N GLU A 48 16.81 1.35 -2.34
CA GLU A 48 16.16 0.26 -3.08
C GLU A 48 14.82 -0.08 -2.45
N GLN A 49 14.78 -0.18 -1.12
CA GLN A 49 13.54 -0.37 -0.37
C GLN A 49 12.57 0.81 -0.57
N TYR A 50 13.07 2.05 -0.49
CA TYR A 50 12.23 3.24 -0.70
C TYR A 50 11.60 3.27 -2.09
N ILE A 51 12.39 3.05 -3.15
CA ILE A 51 11.88 3.06 -4.53
C ILE A 51 10.91 1.91 -4.77
N SER A 52 11.21 0.71 -4.27
CA SER A 52 10.31 -0.44 -4.38
C SER A 52 8.96 -0.15 -3.70
N TYR A 53 8.99 0.47 -2.52
CA TYR A 53 7.78 0.92 -1.82
C TYR A 53 6.99 1.94 -2.66
N GLN A 54 7.65 2.96 -3.21
CA GLN A 54 6.97 3.97 -4.03
C GLN A 54 6.38 3.40 -5.33
N LEU A 55 7.00 2.39 -5.94
CA LEU A 55 6.50 1.73 -7.15
C LEU A 55 5.30 0.80 -6.88
N GLN A 56 5.17 0.30 -5.65
CA GLN A 56 4.03 -0.52 -5.22
C GLN A 56 2.88 0.31 -4.65
N ARG A 57 3.17 1.54 -4.21
CA ARG A 57 2.17 2.44 -3.63
C ARG A 57 1.12 2.82 -4.69
N PRO A 58 -0.18 2.62 -4.41
CA PRO A 58 -1.24 3.09 -5.31
C PRO A 58 -1.12 4.59 -5.59
N PHE A 59 -1.44 4.98 -6.82
CA PHE A 59 -1.40 6.37 -7.31
C PHE A 59 -0.04 7.06 -7.25
N SER A 60 1.04 6.31 -6.99
CA SER A 60 2.42 6.75 -7.18
C SER A 60 2.92 6.23 -8.53
N PHE A 61 3.46 7.13 -9.35
CA PHE A 61 3.90 6.82 -10.70
C PHE A 61 5.30 7.36 -10.96
N PHE A 62 6.15 6.51 -11.53
CA PHE A 62 7.47 6.86 -12.01
C PHE A 62 7.47 6.77 -13.54
N PHE A 63 7.71 7.89 -14.21
CA PHE A 63 7.90 7.98 -15.65
C PHE A 63 9.39 7.86 -15.93
N LEU A 64 9.79 6.87 -16.72
CA LEU A 64 11.19 6.60 -17.05
C LEU A 64 11.52 7.17 -18.42
N LEU A 65 12.68 7.79 -18.52
CA LEU A 65 13.27 8.24 -19.77
C LEU A 65 14.27 7.18 -20.22
N GLU A 66 14.03 6.64 -21.41
CA GLU A 66 14.87 5.61 -22.01
C GLU A 66 15.55 6.17 -23.26
N VAL A 67 16.81 5.78 -23.47
CA VAL A 67 17.58 6.08 -24.68
C VAL A 67 17.97 4.78 -25.37
N GLU A 68 17.86 4.75 -26.69
CA GLU A 68 18.36 3.64 -27.50
C GLU A 68 19.89 3.70 -27.57
N LEU A 69 20.55 2.56 -27.31
CA LEU A 69 22.01 2.46 -27.27
C LEU A 69 22.63 2.29 -28.67
N ASP A 70 21.89 1.72 -29.61
CA ASP A 70 22.29 1.47 -31.00
C ASP A 70 21.01 1.46 -31.87
N GLU A 71 21.06 2.06 -33.07
CA GLU A 71 19.93 2.07 -34.03
C GLU A 71 19.50 0.66 -34.49
N THR A 72 20.34 -0.35 -34.24
CA THR A 72 20.12 -1.75 -34.62
C THR A 72 19.72 -2.67 -33.46
N SER A 73 19.64 -2.14 -32.24
CA SER A 73 19.40 -2.92 -31.02
C SER A 73 18.19 -2.41 -30.26
N ASP A 74 17.30 -3.33 -29.83
CA ASP A 74 16.18 -3.00 -28.92
C ASP A 74 16.65 -2.72 -27.48
N LEU A 75 17.97 -2.66 -27.24
CA LEU A 75 18.54 -2.36 -25.92
C LEU A 75 18.36 -0.87 -25.58
N LYS A 76 17.56 -0.64 -24.54
CA LYS A 76 17.31 0.68 -23.97
C LYS A 76 17.98 0.83 -22.61
N GLU A 77 18.51 2.01 -22.37
CA GLU A 77 19.06 2.41 -21.08
C GLU A 77 18.14 3.45 -20.42
N ILE A 78 17.84 3.24 -19.13
CA ILE A 78 17.09 4.22 -18.34
C ILE A 78 18.05 5.32 -17.87
N VAL A 79 17.81 6.55 -18.31
CA VAL A 79 18.71 7.70 -18.10
C VAL A 79 18.04 8.85 -17.35
N GLY A 80 16.77 8.70 -16.98
CA GLY A 80 16.04 9.69 -16.20
C GLY A 80 14.73 9.14 -15.64
N CYS A 81 14.20 9.84 -14.65
CA CYS A 81 12.92 9.54 -14.04
C CYS A 81 12.19 10.82 -13.60
N PHE A 82 10.87 10.76 -13.61
CA PHE A 82 9.96 11.75 -13.01
C PHE A 82 8.98 11.00 -12.12
N ALA A 83 8.89 11.35 -10.85
CA ALA A 83 8.00 10.69 -9.89
C ALA A 83 6.93 11.65 -9.39
N ILE A 84 5.69 11.16 -9.35
CA ILE A 84 4.51 11.92 -8.91
C ILE A 84 3.57 11.02 -8.12
N TYR A 85 2.95 11.60 -7.10
CA TYR A 85 1.94 10.94 -6.28
C TYR A 85 0.63 11.71 -6.35
N PHE A 86 -0.47 11.01 -6.65
CA PHE A 86 -1.81 11.60 -6.71
C PHE A 86 -2.62 11.26 -5.46
N TYR A 87 -3.34 12.24 -4.94
CA TYR A 87 -4.23 12.09 -3.79
C TYR A 87 -5.38 13.11 -3.83
N ASP A 88 -6.46 12.82 -3.12
CA ASP A 88 -7.52 13.77 -2.83
C ASP A 88 -7.23 14.44 -1.48
N GLU A 89 -7.35 15.78 -1.40
CA GLU A 89 -7.14 16.52 -0.14
C GLU A 89 -8.24 16.26 0.89
N ALA A 90 -9.40 15.79 0.44
CA ALA A 90 -10.49 15.33 1.28
C ALA A 90 -11.13 14.06 0.67
N PRO A 91 -11.71 13.18 1.50
CA PRO A 91 -12.48 12.04 1.02
C PRO A 91 -13.72 12.48 0.22
N PRO A 92 -14.28 11.61 -0.65
CA PRO A 92 -15.53 11.89 -1.33
C PRO A 92 -16.66 12.29 -0.36
N PRO A 93 -17.47 13.31 -0.68
CA PRO A 93 -18.51 13.82 0.21
C PRO A 93 -19.65 12.83 0.49
N GLU A 94 -19.70 11.72 -0.23
CA GLU A 94 -20.71 10.66 -0.11
C GLU A 94 -20.38 9.63 0.99
N LEU A 95 -19.21 9.74 1.63
CA LEU A 95 -18.83 8.84 2.73
C LEU A 95 -19.47 9.30 4.05
N GLU A 96 -20.48 8.56 4.50
CA GLU A 96 -21.14 8.78 5.80
C GLU A 96 -20.14 8.66 6.96
N GLY A 97 -20.24 9.58 7.94
CA GLY A 97 -19.45 9.53 9.20
C GLY A 97 -18.22 10.44 9.26
N ILE A 98 -18.05 11.37 8.31
CA ILE A 98 -16.93 12.33 8.27
C ILE A 98 -17.44 13.75 8.58
N ASP A 99 -18.37 13.89 9.51
CA ASP A 99 -19.06 15.17 9.80
C ASP A 99 -18.24 16.15 10.67
N ASP A 100 -17.06 15.76 11.18
CA ASP A 100 -16.35 16.52 12.23
C ASP A 100 -14.86 16.80 11.95
N PHE A 101 -14.42 16.81 10.69
CA PHE A 101 -13.18 17.56 10.42
C PHE A 101 -13.54 19.04 10.52
N MET A 102 -12.87 19.79 11.40
CA MET A 102 -12.81 21.24 11.29
C MET A 102 -12.08 21.54 9.98
N GLU A 103 -12.81 21.45 8.86
CA GLU A 103 -12.24 21.35 7.53
C GLU A 103 -11.56 22.66 7.15
N SER A 104 -10.52 22.52 6.35
CA SER A 104 -9.89 23.62 5.63
C SER A 104 -10.97 24.57 5.08
N PRO A 105 -10.80 25.90 5.18
CA PRO A 105 -11.76 26.85 4.58
C PRO A 105 -11.72 26.83 3.03
N PHE A 106 -10.86 26.00 2.44
CA PHE A 106 -10.67 25.88 1.00
C PHE A 106 -11.38 24.64 0.46
N GLN A 107 -11.87 24.75 -0.79
CA GLN A 107 -12.40 23.59 -1.49
C GLN A 107 -11.29 22.55 -1.69
N PRO A 108 -11.54 21.27 -1.39
CA PRO A 108 -10.54 20.23 -1.54
C PRO A 108 -10.23 19.98 -3.01
N ARG A 109 -8.95 19.73 -3.29
CA ARG A 109 -8.42 19.49 -4.63
C ARG A 109 -8.06 18.02 -4.81
N ARG A 110 -8.02 17.58 -6.06
CA ARG A 110 -7.31 16.35 -6.45
C ARG A 110 -5.92 16.75 -6.93
N VAL A 111 -4.90 16.38 -6.18
CA VAL A 111 -3.55 16.93 -6.36
C VAL A 111 -2.59 15.86 -6.86
N GLY A 112 -1.79 16.22 -7.86
CA GLY A 112 -0.57 15.52 -8.23
C GLY A 112 0.65 16.21 -7.63
N ALA A 113 1.23 15.63 -6.59
CA ALA A 113 2.45 16.14 -5.96
C ALA A 113 3.70 15.53 -6.60
N VAL A 114 4.54 16.36 -7.21
CA VAL A 114 5.80 15.92 -7.80
C VAL A 114 6.81 15.61 -6.70
N LEU A 115 7.27 14.36 -6.65
CA LEU A 115 8.26 13.89 -5.69
C LEU A 115 9.70 14.22 -6.14
N GLY A 116 9.92 14.24 -7.46
CA GLY A 116 11.21 14.60 -8.03
C GLY A 116 11.31 14.33 -9.53
N LEU A 117 12.20 15.06 -10.19
CA LEU A 117 12.63 14.81 -11.57
C LEU A 117 14.15 14.80 -11.59
N TYR A 118 14.71 13.77 -12.21
CA TYR A 118 16.13 13.66 -12.45
C TYR A 118 16.40 13.07 -13.82
N ILE A 119 17.31 13.68 -14.56
CA ILE A 119 17.86 13.15 -15.81
C ILE A 119 19.37 13.27 -15.70
N ASP A 120 20.07 12.19 -16.06
CA ASP A 120 21.52 12.18 -16.19
C ASP A 120 21.96 13.38 -17.02
N GLU A 121 22.99 14.09 -16.56
CA GLU A 121 23.45 15.35 -17.15
C GLU A 121 23.74 15.24 -18.65
N LYS A 122 24.22 14.08 -19.13
CA LYS A 122 24.52 13.84 -20.55
C LYS A 122 23.25 13.77 -21.41
N HIS A 123 22.11 13.45 -20.82
CA HIS A 123 20.81 13.26 -21.50
C HIS A 123 19.83 14.39 -21.18
N ARG A 124 20.22 15.35 -20.33
CA ARG A 124 19.39 16.46 -19.88
C ARG A 124 19.26 17.54 -20.95
N GLN A 125 18.19 17.46 -21.73
CA GLN A 125 17.87 18.38 -22.82
C GLN A 125 16.42 18.84 -22.70
N PRO A 126 16.04 20.01 -23.26
CA PRO A 126 14.66 20.49 -23.15
C PRO A 126 13.60 19.49 -23.65
N HIS A 127 13.89 18.75 -24.73
CA HIS A 127 12.95 17.77 -25.29
C HIS A 127 12.81 16.51 -24.41
N THR A 128 13.87 16.08 -23.72
CA THR A 128 13.81 14.90 -22.82
C THR A 128 13.07 15.23 -21.53
N ILE A 129 13.26 16.44 -21.00
CA ILE A 129 12.46 16.96 -19.87
C ILE A 129 11.00 17.04 -20.26
N LYS A 130 10.70 17.62 -21.43
CA LYS A 130 9.34 17.72 -21.95
C LYS A 130 8.68 16.34 -22.07
N LEU A 131 9.39 15.33 -22.58
CA LEU A 131 8.84 13.98 -22.74
C LEU A 131 8.37 13.37 -21.41
N LEU A 132 9.14 13.55 -20.32
CA LEU A 132 8.74 13.10 -18.99
C LEU A 132 7.55 13.89 -18.43
N VAL A 133 7.58 15.22 -18.58
CA VAL A 133 6.52 16.11 -18.09
C VAL A 133 5.20 15.86 -18.81
N ASP A 134 5.23 15.66 -20.14
CA ASP A 134 4.04 15.37 -20.94
C ASP A 134 3.39 14.04 -20.52
N GLY A 135 4.19 13.01 -20.23
CA GLY A 135 3.69 11.74 -19.71
C GLY A 135 2.97 11.90 -18.37
N ALA A 136 3.54 12.70 -17.45
CA ALA A 136 2.93 12.99 -16.17
C ALA A 136 1.63 13.81 -16.29
N ILE A 137 1.59 14.81 -17.20
CA ILE A 137 0.39 15.60 -17.49
C ILE A 137 -0.71 14.70 -18.07
N ALA A 138 -0.39 13.85 -19.04
CA ALA A 138 -1.37 12.92 -19.62
C ALA A 138 -1.97 12.00 -18.55
N LYS A 139 -1.15 11.55 -17.58
CA LYS A 139 -1.65 10.75 -16.45
C LYS A 139 -2.52 11.55 -15.48
N ALA A 140 -2.18 12.80 -15.24
CA ALA A 140 -2.98 13.71 -14.42
C ALA A 140 -4.36 13.95 -15.07
N GLU A 141 -4.40 14.17 -16.39
CA GLU A 141 -5.64 14.31 -17.16
C GLU A 141 -6.49 13.03 -17.12
N GLU A 142 -5.86 11.85 -17.29
CA GLU A 142 -6.53 10.54 -17.16
C GLU A 142 -7.23 10.39 -15.81
N LEU A 143 -6.56 10.81 -14.72
CA LEU A 143 -7.06 10.71 -13.35
C LEU A 143 -7.97 11.89 -12.93
N LYS A 144 -8.22 12.84 -13.85
CA LYS A 144 -9.00 14.06 -13.62
C LYS A 144 -8.47 14.87 -12.43
N VAL A 145 -7.16 14.94 -12.33
CA VAL A 145 -6.45 15.75 -11.32
C VAL A 145 -6.73 17.22 -11.59
N THR A 146 -7.03 17.99 -10.54
CA THR A 146 -7.35 19.42 -10.67
C THR A 146 -6.08 20.28 -10.62
N ASP A 147 -5.06 19.83 -9.89
CA ASP A 147 -3.86 20.60 -9.60
C ASP A 147 -2.60 19.73 -9.63
N VAL A 148 -1.51 20.26 -10.20
CA VAL A 148 -0.17 19.64 -10.14
C VAL A 148 0.76 20.58 -9.40
N ASP A 149 1.19 20.15 -8.21
CA ASP A 149 2.07 20.92 -7.34
C ASP A 149 3.53 20.50 -7.55
N VAL A 150 4.38 21.48 -7.90
CA VAL A 150 5.81 21.29 -8.15
C VAL A 150 6.63 22.27 -7.31
N LEU A 151 7.46 21.74 -6.41
CA LEU A 151 8.44 22.54 -5.69
C LEU A 151 9.72 22.64 -6.52
N VAL A 152 10.10 23.85 -6.91
CA VAL A 152 11.35 24.13 -7.65
C VAL A 152 12.23 25.04 -6.82
N SER A 153 13.51 24.70 -6.72
CA SER A 153 14.44 25.52 -5.95
C SER A 153 14.67 26.89 -6.61
N ALA A 154 14.98 27.90 -5.78
CA ALA A 154 15.03 29.29 -6.19
C ALA A 154 16.08 29.56 -7.29
N GLU A 155 17.20 28.84 -7.26
CA GLU A 155 18.30 28.95 -8.22
C GLU A 155 18.04 28.24 -9.56
N GLN A 156 17.05 27.34 -9.62
CA GLN A 156 16.67 26.61 -10.84
C GLN A 156 15.78 27.46 -11.78
N THR A 157 16.23 28.67 -12.09
CA THR A 157 15.48 29.66 -12.89
C THR A 157 15.08 29.16 -14.29
N GLY A 158 15.89 28.28 -14.89
CA GLY A 158 15.56 27.63 -16.17
C GLY A 158 14.34 26.71 -16.08
N VAL A 159 14.21 25.95 -15.00
CA VAL A 159 13.04 25.07 -14.75
C VAL A 159 11.81 25.92 -14.47
N GLN A 160 11.94 26.98 -13.66
CA GLN A 160 10.84 27.92 -13.39
C GLN A 160 10.29 28.52 -14.70
N LYS A 161 11.18 28.98 -15.60
CA LYS A 161 10.78 29.52 -16.92
C LYS A 161 10.16 28.46 -17.82
N LEU A 162 10.60 27.20 -17.73
CA LEU A 162 10.01 26.10 -18.47
C LEU A 162 8.58 25.82 -17.99
N LEU A 163 8.36 25.77 -16.67
CA LEU A 163 7.05 25.56 -16.07
C LEU A 163 6.08 26.69 -16.42
N GLU A 164 6.50 27.95 -16.34
CA GLU A 164 5.69 29.11 -16.76
C GLU A 164 5.22 29.00 -18.23
N ARG A 165 6.09 28.53 -19.13
CA ARG A 165 5.73 28.30 -20.55
C ARG A 165 4.74 27.15 -20.75
N HIS A 166 4.66 26.23 -19.78
CA HIS A 166 3.70 25.11 -19.77
C HIS A 166 2.46 25.41 -18.92
N GLY A 167 2.21 26.68 -18.58
CA GLY A 167 0.98 27.11 -17.91
C GLY A 167 1.02 27.02 -16.38
N PHE A 168 2.13 26.62 -15.77
CA PHE A 168 2.27 26.67 -14.32
C PHE A 168 2.36 28.12 -13.85
N THR A 169 1.67 28.41 -12.74
CA THR A 169 1.73 29.72 -12.08
C THR A 169 2.52 29.60 -10.78
N LYS A 170 3.43 30.55 -10.53
CA LYS A 170 4.13 30.63 -9.25
C LYS A 170 3.13 30.98 -8.14
N SER A 171 2.89 30.05 -7.23
CA SER A 171 1.92 30.20 -6.14
C SER A 171 2.55 30.66 -4.82
N ALA A 172 3.82 30.30 -4.56
CA ALA A 172 4.47 30.55 -3.26
C ALA A 172 5.96 30.90 -3.37
N VAL A 173 6.49 31.48 -2.28
CA VAL A 173 7.92 31.63 -2.00
C VAL A 173 8.18 31.02 -0.63
N GLN A 174 9.11 30.06 -0.57
CA GLN A 174 9.50 29.44 0.69
C GLN A 174 10.71 30.17 1.28
N TYR A 175 10.61 30.53 2.56
CA TYR A 175 11.74 30.99 3.38
C TYR A 175 12.04 29.91 4.42
N SER A 176 13.31 29.51 4.52
CA SER A 176 13.74 28.49 5.47
C SER A 176 14.78 29.08 6.44
N ARG A 177 14.68 28.72 7.72
CA ARG A 177 15.69 29.01 8.74
C ARG A 177 16.08 27.70 9.42
N HIS A 178 17.34 27.33 9.32
CA HIS A 178 17.87 26.14 9.97
C HIS A 178 18.39 26.47 11.37
N TYR A 179 18.05 25.64 12.34
CA TYR A 179 18.56 25.69 13.71
C TYR A 179 19.39 24.42 13.95
N GLN A 180 20.62 24.57 14.43
CA GLN A 180 21.40 23.45 14.91
C GLN A 180 20.97 23.15 16.35
N ILE A 181 20.45 21.96 16.57
CA ILE A 181 20.09 21.43 17.89
C ILE A 181 21.11 20.33 18.20
N ALA A 182 21.65 20.31 19.41
CA ALA A 182 22.60 19.26 19.78
C ALA A 182 21.91 17.89 19.89
N ASP A 183 22.55 16.83 19.39
CA ASP A 183 22.01 15.45 19.41
C ASP A 183 21.66 14.93 20.81
N THR A 184 22.14 15.61 21.86
CA THR A 184 21.91 15.28 23.26
C THR A 184 20.68 15.96 23.87
N GLU A 185 20.02 16.87 23.16
CA GLU A 185 18.85 17.57 23.67
C GLU A 185 17.61 16.68 23.60
N ASN A 186 16.91 16.56 24.73
CA ASN A 186 15.61 15.89 24.77
C ASN A 186 14.54 16.85 24.23
N LEU A 187 14.19 16.68 22.96
CA LEU A 187 13.22 17.54 22.28
C LEU A 187 11.78 17.12 22.62
N PRO A 188 10.87 18.09 22.79
CA PRO A 188 9.44 17.77 22.88
C PRO A 188 8.99 17.10 21.57
N SER A 189 8.24 16.01 21.69
CA SER A 189 7.58 15.41 20.52
C SER A 189 6.57 16.40 19.95
N LEU A 190 6.72 16.75 18.67
CA LEU A 190 5.72 17.52 17.91
C LEU A 190 4.73 16.63 17.16
N HIS A 191 4.96 15.32 17.18
CA HIS A 191 3.90 14.39 16.84
C HIS A 191 2.81 14.54 17.89
N PRO A 192 1.53 14.34 17.52
CA PRO A 192 0.49 14.19 18.52
C PRO A 192 0.98 13.19 19.58
N ASP A 193 0.52 13.35 20.82
CA ASP A 193 0.75 12.36 21.87
C ASP A 193 -0.01 11.08 21.53
N VAL A 194 0.44 10.39 20.49
CA VAL A 194 0.02 9.05 20.11
C VAL A 194 0.63 8.03 21.09
N LEU A 195 1.40 8.48 22.10
CA LEU A 195 1.98 7.64 23.15
C LEU A 195 1.81 8.23 24.56
N SER A 196 1.83 9.57 24.70
CA SER A 196 1.73 10.24 26.02
C SER A 196 0.30 10.39 26.52
N SER A 197 -0.70 10.16 25.67
CA SER A 197 -2.09 10.11 26.08
C SER A 197 -2.43 8.80 26.77
N GLY A 198 -1.55 7.81 26.91
CA GLY A 198 -1.96 6.45 27.31
C GLY A 198 -2.93 5.77 26.33
N VAL A 199 -3.51 6.54 25.41
CA VAL A 199 -3.79 6.17 24.05
C VAL A 199 -2.41 6.07 23.40
N GLU A 200 -1.95 4.84 23.23
CA GLU A 200 -1.11 4.43 22.10
C GLU A 200 -1.72 5.01 20.79
N PRO A 201 -1.23 4.78 19.55
CA PRO A 201 -2.25 4.71 18.53
C PRO A 201 -3.14 3.60 19.06
N GLU A 202 -4.29 3.99 19.58
CA GLU A 202 -5.45 3.26 19.24
C GLU A 202 -5.48 3.30 17.67
N MET A 203 -4.67 2.44 17.01
CA MET A 203 -5.27 1.22 16.50
C MET A 203 -6.06 0.76 17.69
N GLU A 204 -7.25 1.32 17.79
CA GLU A 204 -8.24 0.87 18.68
C GLU A 204 -8.34 -0.53 18.09
N THR A 205 -7.65 -1.46 18.74
CA THR A 205 -7.97 -2.86 18.66
C THR A 205 -9.28 -3.00 19.42
N VAL A 206 -10.24 -2.05 19.29
CA VAL A 206 -11.52 -2.49 18.76
C VAL A 206 -11.16 -3.35 17.57
N ALA A 207 -11.14 -4.66 17.80
CA ALA A 207 -12.38 -5.40 17.71
C ALA A 207 -13.55 -4.69 17.03
N ALA A 208 -13.30 -3.91 15.98
CA ALA A 208 -14.28 -3.17 15.24
C ALA A 208 -14.87 -4.22 14.32
N SER A 209 -16.18 -4.33 14.36
CA SER A 209 -16.88 -5.25 13.49
C SER A 209 -16.62 -4.83 12.03
N ILE A 210 -15.97 -5.69 11.24
CA ILE A 210 -15.63 -5.36 9.85
C ILE A 210 -16.84 -5.72 8.97
N PRO A 211 -17.46 -4.79 8.23
CA PRO A 211 -18.55 -5.13 7.33
C PRO A 211 -18.05 -6.09 6.26
N LEU A 212 -18.67 -7.26 6.16
CA LEU A 212 -18.32 -8.26 5.17
C LEU A 212 -18.80 -7.77 3.79
N ARG A 213 -17.88 -7.70 2.83
CA ARG A 213 -18.15 -7.30 1.45
C ARG A 213 -17.86 -8.44 0.51
N ASN A 214 -18.70 -8.58 -0.51
CA ASN A 214 -18.44 -9.51 -1.60
C ASN A 214 -17.19 -9.03 -2.38
N ILE A 215 -16.23 -9.94 -2.59
CA ILE A 215 -14.92 -9.62 -3.18
C ILE A 215 -15.04 -9.21 -4.66
N GLU A 216 -16.08 -9.65 -5.36
CA GLU A 216 -16.26 -9.40 -6.79
C GLU A 216 -16.91 -8.05 -7.08
N ASN A 217 -17.84 -7.60 -6.24
CA ASN A 217 -18.65 -6.40 -6.49
C ASN A 217 -18.61 -5.34 -5.36
N TYR A 218 -17.91 -5.62 -4.25
CA TYR A 218 -17.76 -4.76 -3.08
C TYR A 218 -19.07 -4.40 -2.32
N GLU A 219 -20.19 -5.05 -2.67
CA GLU A 219 -21.46 -4.86 -1.96
C GLU A 219 -21.43 -5.51 -0.58
N LEU A 220 -22.20 -4.94 0.35
CA LEU A 220 -22.37 -5.49 1.70
C LEU A 220 -23.09 -6.84 1.64
N VAL A 221 -22.49 -7.85 2.26
CA VAL A 221 -23.09 -9.18 2.39
C VAL A 221 -24.22 -9.12 3.39
N LYS A 222 -25.36 -9.70 3.00
CA LYS A 222 -26.54 -9.82 3.83
C LYS A 222 -26.84 -11.29 4.11
N ASN A 223 -27.32 -11.60 5.31
CA ASN A 223 -27.84 -12.93 5.63
C ASN A 223 -29.19 -13.19 4.92
N PRO A 224 -29.75 -14.42 4.99
CA PRO A 224 -31.06 -14.71 4.41
C PRO A 224 -32.22 -13.85 4.92
N ASN A 225 -32.08 -13.20 6.08
CA ASN A 225 -33.06 -12.28 6.66
C ASN A 225 -32.89 -10.83 6.17
N GLY A 226 -31.86 -10.54 5.36
CA GLY A 226 -31.57 -9.21 4.81
C GLY A 226 -30.69 -8.32 5.70
N GLU A 227 -30.14 -8.84 6.80
CA GLU A 227 -29.29 -8.11 7.74
C GLU A 227 -27.83 -8.09 7.25
N VAL A 228 -27.16 -6.93 7.38
CA VAL A 228 -25.75 -6.78 7.01
C VAL A 228 -24.87 -7.56 7.96
N ILE A 229 -23.93 -8.33 7.41
CA ILE A 229 -22.99 -9.14 8.18
C ILE A 229 -21.72 -8.36 8.49
N PHE A 230 -21.29 -8.46 9.75
CA PHE A 230 -20.01 -7.95 10.20
C PHE A 230 -19.18 -9.09 10.79
N LEU A 231 -17.89 -9.11 10.47
CA LEU A 231 -16.91 -9.99 11.09
C LEU A 231 -16.51 -9.41 12.44
N GLN A 232 -16.77 -10.16 13.49
CA GLN A 232 -16.26 -9.87 14.83
C GLN A 232 -14.87 -10.51 14.97
N PRO A 233 -13.94 -9.91 15.72
CA PRO A 233 -12.70 -10.62 16.06
C PRO A 233 -13.00 -11.85 16.90
N ILE A 234 -12.10 -12.82 16.83
CA ILE A 234 -12.22 -14.06 17.59
C ILE A 234 -11.79 -13.81 19.03
N THR A 235 -12.59 -14.30 19.97
CA THR A 235 -12.25 -14.33 21.40
C THR A 235 -12.04 -15.76 21.88
N ASN A 236 -11.23 -15.95 22.91
CA ASN A 236 -11.12 -17.23 23.60
C ASN A 236 -12.36 -17.50 24.49
N ALA A 237 -12.38 -18.65 25.17
CA ALA A 237 -13.49 -19.03 26.05
C ALA A 237 -13.69 -18.11 27.26
N ALA A 238 -12.65 -17.36 27.66
CA ALA A 238 -12.72 -16.35 28.71
C ALA A 238 -13.22 -14.98 28.20
N GLY A 239 -13.44 -14.84 26.88
CA GLY A 239 -13.85 -13.59 26.25
C GLY A 239 -12.69 -12.65 25.90
N GLU A 240 -11.44 -13.10 26.03
CA GLU A 240 -10.27 -12.30 25.68
C GLU A 240 -10.00 -12.39 24.17
N LEU A 241 -9.62 -11.27 23.55
CA LEU A 241 -9.29 -11.21 22.13
C LEU A 241 -8.09 -12.11 21.81
N LEU A 242 -8.24 -12.89 20.74
CA LEU A 242 -7.10 -13.59 20.15
C LEU A 242 -6.36 -12.63 19.23
N CYS A 243 -5.07 -12.46 19.48
CA CYS A 243 -4.18 -11.64 18.67
C CYS A 243 -3.11 -12.51 17.99
N SER A 244 -2.63 -12.03 16.84
CA SER A 244 -1.45 -12.57 16.18
C SER A 244 -0.17 -12.26 16.97
N SER A 245 0.95 -12.86 16.56
CA SER A 245 2.29 -12.58 17.07
C SER A 245 2.73 -11.12 16.89
N SER A 246 2.10 -10.39 15.96
CA SER A 246 2.25 -8.95 15.75
C SER A 246 1.31 -8.08 16.60
N GLY A 247 0.50 -8.68 17.46
CA GLY A 247 -0.43 -7.98 18.35
C GLY A 247 -1.75 -7.54 17.71
N LEU A 248 -2.07 -8.01 16.49
CA LEU A 248 -3.30 -7.62 15.77
C LEU A 248 -4.45 -8.59 16.06
N PRO A 249 -5.71 -8.12 16.22
CA PRO A 249 -6.87 -8.99 16.40
C PRO A 249 -7.06 -9.94 15.23
N ILE A 250 -7.40 -11.19 15.54
CA ILE A 250 -7.64 -12.21 14.53
C ILE A 250 -9.12 -12.22 14.17
N TYR A 251 -9.43 -12.05 12.89
CA TYR A 251 -10.80 -12.14 12.36
C TYR A 251 -11.04 -13.52 11.75
N PRO A 252 -12.27 -14.05 11.86
CA PRO A 252 -12.61 -15.35 11.32
C PRO A 252 -12.59 -15.34 9.79
N ASN A 253 -12.20 -16.48 9.22
CA ASN A 253 -12.28 -16.68 7.78
C ASN A 253 -13.68 -17.20 7.39
N PRO A 254 -14.48 -16.45 6.62
CA PRO A 254 -15.81 -16.89 6.21
C PRO A 254 -15.76 -18.18 5.38
N LEU A 255 -16.74 -19.05 5.58
CA LEU A 255 -16.90 -20.24 4.77
C LEU A 255 -17.59 -19.90 3.45
N HIS A 256 -17.02 -20.40 2.36
CA HIS A 256 -17.58 -20.27 1.01
C HIS A 256 -18.00 -21.64 0.48
N ASP A 257 -19.11 -21.66 -0.25
CA ASP A 257 -19.49 -22.77 -1.09
C ASP A 257 -18.60 -22.81 -2.34
N LEU A 258 -17.95 -23.95 -2.62
CA LEU A 258 -16.97 -24.05 -3.70
C LEU A 258 -17.57 -23.91 -5.11
N GLU A 259 -18.86 -24.21 -5.30
CA GLU A 259 -19.48 -24.16 -6.63
C GLU A 259 -20.00 -22.77 -6.96
N THR A 260 -20.61 -22.12 -5.98
CA THR A 260 -21.25 -20.82 -6.14
C THR A 260 -20.39 -19.65 -5.69
N ASN A 261 -19.29 -19.93 -4.97
CA ASN A 261 -18.47 -18.95 -4.26
C ASN A 261 -19.24 -18.13 -3.20
N ALA A 262 -20.49 -18.50 -2.90
CA ALA A 262 -21.35 -17.78 -1.98
C ALA A 262 -20.94 -18.03 -0.53
N TYR A 263 -21.14 -17.02 0.32
CA TYR A 263 -20.98 -17.16 1.77
C TYR A 263 -22.02 -18.13 2.33
N VAL A 264 -21.57 -18.98 3.25
CA VAL A 264 -22.39 -20.02 3.87
C VAL A 264 -22.97 -19.52 5.19
N PHE A 265 -24.27 -19.71 5.36
CA PHE A 265 -25.01 -19.38 6.57
C PHE A 265 -25.59 -20.64 7.20
N ASP A 266 -25.64 -20.70 8.53
CA ASP A 266 -26.31 -21.78 9.25
C ASP A 266 -27.85 -21.61 9.22
N GLN A 267 -28.55 -22.55 9.86
CA GLN A 267 -30.02 -22.57 9.91
C GLN A 267 -30.62 -21.35 10.64
N ASP A 268 -29.83 -20.69 11.50
CA ASP A 268 -30.22 -19.47 12.21
C ASP A 268 -29.85 -18.20 11.44
N GLY A 269 -29.27 -18.34 10.24
CA GLY A 269 -28.84 -17.23 9.40
C GLY A 269 -27.53 -16.58 9.86
N LYS A 270 -26.73 -17.24 10.69
CA LYS A 270 -25.40 -16.77 11.09
C LYS A 270 -24.35 -17.23 10.10
N LEU A 271 -23.38 -16.35 9.83
CA LEU A 271 -22.26 -16.66 8.96
C LEU A 271 -21.45 -17.82 9.55
N VAL A 272 -21.22 -18.86 8.75
CA VAL A 272 -20.35 -19.96 9.13
C VAL A 272 -18.91 -19.56 8.84
N THR A 273 -18.02 -19.79 9.81
CA THR A 273 -16.62 -19.41 9.70
C THR A 273 -15.69 -20.58 10.02
N CYS A 274 -14.53 -20.62 9.38
CA CYS A 274 -13.50 -21.60 9.68
C CYS A 274 -12.95 -21.35 11.10
N PRO A 275 -12.87 -22.39 11.95
CA PRO A 275 -12.27 -22.27 13.28
C PRO A 275 -10.80 -21.85 13.19
N VAL A 276 -10.34 -20.96 14.08
CA VAL A 276 -8.92 -20.63 14.20
C VAL A 276 -8.16 -21.85 14.71
N LEU A 277 -6.98 -22.09 14.13
CA LEU A 277 -6.13 -23.19 14.54
C LEU A 277 -5.32 -22.82 15.78
N GLN A 278 -5.41 -23.64 16.82
CA GLN A 278 -4.70 -23.46 18.08
C GLN A 278 -3.92 -24.72 18.46
N ASP A 279 -2.77 -24.55 19.12
CA ASP A 279 -2.02 -25.60 19.81
C ASP A 279 -1.81 -25.25 21.29
N CYS A 280 -0.94 -25.98 21.98
CA CYS A 280 -0.61 -25.74 23.39
C CYS A 280 0.02 -24.36 23.67
N ASP A 281 0.64 -23.74 22.65
CA ASP A 281 1.32 -22.45 22.76
C ASP A 281 0.40 -21.26 22.36
N GLY A 282 -0.76 -21.54 21.76
CA GLY A 282 -1.74 -20.54 21.36
C GLY A 282 -2.15 -20.65 19.90
N VAL A 283 -2.39 -19.50 19.23
CA VAL A 283 -2.77 -19.49 17.81
C VAL A 283 -1.59 -19.94 16.94
N VAL A 284 -1.85 -20.85 16.01
CA VAL A 284 -0.86 -21.32 15.07
C VAL A 284 -0.73 -20.37 13.90
N GLU A 285 0.50 -19.90 13.65
CA GLU A 285 0.82 -19.03 12.53
C GLU A 285 1.81 -19.66 11.54
N TYR A 286 1.66 -19.26 10.28
CA TYR A 286 2.61 -19.50 9.21
C TYR A 286 2.99 -18.18 8.55
N ALA A 287 4.28 -17.84 8.56
CA ALA A 287 4.81 -16.57 8.06
C ALA A 287 4.10 -15.31 8.65
N GLY A 288 3.72 -15.37 9.94
CA GLY A 288 3.02 -14.28 10.63
C GLY A 288 1.51 -14.20 10.35
N ILE A 289 0.95 -15.19 9.65
CA ILE A 289 -0.49 -15.24 9.30
C ILE A 289 -1.19 -16.32 10.13
N PRO A 290 -2.25 -15.99 10.89
CA PRO A 290 -3.09 -16.97 11.59
C PRO A 290 -3.63 -18.05 10.67
N GLN A 291 -3.54 -19.30 11.10
CA GLN A 291 -4.04 -20.45 10.35
C GLN A 291 -5.44 -20.85 10.86
N PHE A 292 -6.23 -21.45 9.97
CA PHE A 292 -7.61 -21.88 10.26
C PHE A 292 -7.80 -23.34 9.86
N CYS A 293 -8.70 -24.03 10.55
CA CYS A 293 -9.08 -25.40 10.21
C CYS A 293 -9.85 -25.40 8.88
N PRO A 294 -9.35 -26.09 7.83
CA PRO A 294 -10.00 -26.08 6.53
C PRO A 294 -11.32 -26.86 6.57
N PRO A 295 -12.33 -26.46 5.78
CA PRO A 295 -13.60 -27.18 5.72
C PRO A 295 -13.42 -28.57 5.08
N LEU A 296 -14.23 -29.53 5.55
CA LEU A 296 -14.31 -30.86 4.96
C LEU A 296 -15.39 -30.90 3.90
N TYR A 297 -15.10 -31.62 2.83
CA TYR A 297 -16.03 -31.86 1.73
C TYR A 297 -16.34 -33.34 1.60
N GLN A 298 -17.55 -33.63 1.14
CA GLN A 298 -17.94 -34.97 0.74
C GLN A 298 -18.49 -34.94 -0.68
N ARG A 299 -18.32 -36.04 -1.39
CA ARG A 299 -18.86 -36.18 -2.73
C ARG A 299 -20.33 -36.53 -2.65
N SER A 300 -21.18 -35.69 -3.23
CA SER A 300 -22.61 -35.97 -3.44
C SER A 300 -22.86 -35.91 -4.94
N ASP A 301 -23.23 -37.05 -5.53
CA ASP A 301 -23.31 -37.25 -6.97
C ASP A 301 -22.03 -36.80 -7.73
N LYS A 302 -22.13 -35.73 -8.52
CA LYS A 302 -21.04 -35.16 -9.32
C LYS A 302 -20.34 -33.97 -8.64
N ASN A 303 -20.86 -33.50 -7.51
CA ASN A 303 -20.48 -32.24 -6.89
C ASN A 303 -19.76 -32.48 -5.55
N LEU A 304 -18.89 -31.54 -5.17
CA LEU A 304 -18.28 -31.52 -3.84
C LEU A 304 -19.12 -30.60 -2.96
N VAL A 305 -19.74 -31.17 -1.94
CA VAL A 305 -20.56 -30.42 -0.99
C VAL A 305 -19.88 -30.37 0.36
N LEU A 306 -20.06 -29.26 1.07
CA LEU A 306 -19.57 -29.12 2.43
C LEU A 306 -20.14 -30.23 3.32
N LYS A 307 -19.26 -30.89 4.07
CA LYS A 307 -19.63 -32.00 4.94
C LYS A 307 -20.28 -31.47 6.20
N GLN A 308 -21.44 -32.02 6.55
CA GLN A 308 -22.16 -31.72 7.78
C GLN A 308 -22.28 -32.96 8.67
N ASP A 309 -22.41 -32.74 9.98
CA ASP A 309 -22.80 -33.79 10.91
C ASP A 309 -24.31 -34.08 10.85
N LYS A 310 -24.76 -35.04 11.67
CA LYS A 310 -26.18 -35.43 11.79
C LYS A 310 -27.10 -34.30 12.29
N ASN A 311 -26.54 -33.23 12.84
CA ASN A 311 -27.27 -32.06 13.34
C ASN A 311 -27.24 -30.89 12.33
N GLY A 312 -26.56 -31.05 11.19
CA GLY A 312 -26.41 -29.99 10.19
C GLY A 312 -25.22 -29.04 10.44
N THR A 313 -24.35 -29.35 11.40
CA THR A 313 -23.15 -28.54 11.69
C THR A 313 -22.06 -28.85 10.67
N TYR A 314 -21.48 -27.81 10.05
CA TYR A 314 -20.37 -27.95 9.11
C TYR A 314 -19.10 -28.49 9.80
N LEU A 315 -18.42 -29.43 9.14
CA LEU A 315 -17.23 -30.10 9.66
C LEU A 315 -15.95 -29.50 9.08
N PHE A 316 -14.92 -29.41 9.92
CA PHE A 316 -13.60 -28.90 9.59
C PHE A 316 -12.53 -29.94 9.92
N ALA A 317 -11.39 -29.87 9.22
CA ALA A 317 -10.30 -30.81 9.44
C ALA A 317 -9.64 -30.58 10.80
N GLU A 318 -9.34 -31.66 11.50
CA GLU A 318 -8.55 -31.61 12.73
C GLU A 318 -7.06 -31.53 12.40
N ALA A 319 -6.31 -30.72 13.14
CA ALA A 319 -4.85 -30.73 13.03
C ALA A 319 -4.24 -32.06 13.53
N ASP A 320 -3.17 -32.50 12.87
CA ASP A 320 -2.31 -33.54 13.40
C ASP A 320 -1.38 -32.93 14.45
N VAL A 321 -1.40 -33.47 15.67
CA VAL A 321 -0.62 -32.97 16.81
C VAL A 321 0.40 -34.01 17.25
N ASP A 322 1.52 -33.56 17.79
CA ASP A 322 2.51 -34.45 18.41
C ASP A 322 2.11 -34.82 19.86
N GLU A 323 2.94 -35.64 20.52
CA GLU A 323 2.69 -36.11 21.89
C GLU A 323 2.66 -34.98 22.93
N SER A 324 3.20 -33.79 22.60
CA SER A 324 3.16 -32.61 23.45
C SER A 324 1.92 -31.74 23.23
N GLY A 325 1.09 -32.07 22.22
CA GLY A 325 -0.08 -31.28 21.83
C GLY A 325 0.22 -30.16 20.85
N LYS A 326 1.42 -30.13 20.26
CA LYS A 326 1.81 -29.14 19.26
C LYS A 326 1.38 -29.56 17.87
N VAL A 327 0.86 -28.63 17.07
CA VAL A 327 0.49 -28.92 15.68
C VAL A 327 1.74 -29.27 14.87
N LYS A 328 1.72 -30.43 14.21
CA LYS A 328 2.79 -30.86 13.31
C LYS A 328 2.81 -29.98 12.07
N ARG A 329 4.02 -29.70 11.59
CA ARG A 329 4.26 -28.85 10.42
C ARG A 329 4.97 -29.63 9.33
N SER A 330 4.63 -29.35 8.07
CA SER A 330 5.37 -29.83 6.91
C SER A 330 6.75 -29.15 6.81
N PRO A 331 7.68 -29.65 5.98
CA PRO A 331 9.02 -29.06 5.85
C PRO A 331 9.04 -27.59 5.43
N ASP A 332 8.02 -27.14 4.70
CA ASP A 332 7.82 -25.74 4.32
C ASP A 332 7.16 -24.88 5.43
N GLY A 333 6.81 -25.48 6.58
CA GLY A 333 6.33 -24.82 7.78
C GLY A 333 4.82 -24.73 7.96
N LYS A 334 4.03 -25.31 7.04
CA LYS A 334 2.55 -25.27 7.10
C LYS A 334 1.98 -26.31 8.07
N PRO A 335 0.84 -26.05 8.71
CA PRO A 335 0.18 -27.02 9.57
C PRO A 335 -0.30 -28.25 8.78
N ILE A 336 -0.15 -29.44 9.38
CA ILE A 336 -0.63 -30.71 8.83
C ILE A 336 -1.99 -31.03 9.48
N PHE A 337 -2.96 -31.42 8.65
CA PHE A 337 -4.29 -31.85 9.09
C PHE A 337 -4.48 -33.36 8.91
N LYS A 338 -5.28 -33.97 9.78
CA LYS A 338 -5.65 -35.39 9.69
C LYS A 338 -6.44 -35.62 8.40
N GLN A 339 -6.16 -36.74 7.74
CA GLN A 339 -6.86 -37.17 6.53
C GLN A 339 -8.21 -37.82 6.82
#